data_AF-A0A016WWU5-F1
#
_entry.id   AF-A0A016WWU5-F1
#
_cell.length_a   1.000
_cell.length_b   1.000
_cell.length_c   1.000
_cell.angle_alpha   90.00
_cell.angle_beta   90.00
_cell.angle_gamma   90.00
#
_symmetry.space_group_name_H-M   'P 1'
#
loop_
_entity.id
_entity.type
_entity.pdbx_description
1 polymer ?
#
loop_
_entity_poly.entity_id
_entity_poly.type
_entity_poly.pdbx_seq_one_letter_code
_entity_poly.pdbx_strand_id
1 'polypeptide(L)'
;MNCEKARNCTRRQSSAKEAYSLSDDEKLIRQWIYEHGPVVATFTVYKDFKNYKEGIYVHKYGDNMGLHAVKIIGWGRENGTDYWLIANSWNTDFGENGYFRILRGKNHCGIENQIDTAIMKV
;
A
#
# COMPACT_ATOMS: atom_id res chain seq x y z
N MET A 1 0.24 19.92 30.12
CA MET A 1 1.55 19.97 29.43
C MET A 1 1.32 20.58 28.06
N ASN A 2 1.77 21.82 27.88
CA ASN A 2 1.43 22.72 26.77
C ASN A 2 2.16 22.37 25.48
N CYS A 3 1.41 22.39 24.37
CA CYS A 3 1.90 22.31 23.00
C CYS A 3 2.32 23.71 22.52
N GLU A 4 3.47 24.21 22.98
CA GLU A 4 3.98 25.56 22.59
C GLU A 4 5.45 25.60 22.15
N LYS A 5 6.10 24.46 21.85
CA LYS A 5 7.50 24.46 21.34
C LYS A 5 7.74 23.61 20.10
N ALA A 6 6.93 23.79 19.07
CA ALA A 6 7.28 23.42 17.69
C ALA A 6 7.40 24.68 16.82
N ARG A 7 8.35 25.56 17.17
CA ARG A 7 8.74 26.70 16.32
C ARG A 7 9.74 26.20 15.27
N ASN A 8 9.44 26.47 14.00
CA ASN A 8 10.17 26.12 12.75
C ASN A 8 9.91 24.73 12.13
N CYS A 9 8.64 24.33 12.00
CA CYS A 9 8.26 23.47 10.89
C CYS A 9 7.77 24.38 9.75
N THR A 10 8.64 24.73 8.81
CA THR A 10 8.20 25.36 7.55
C THR A 10 7.30 24.33 6.88
N ARG A 11 5.98 24.52 6.96
CA ARG A 11 5.01 23.65 6.29
C ARG A 11 5.34 23.74 4.80
N ARG A 12 6.10 22.78 4.28
CA ARG A 12 6.26 22.62 2.83
C ARG A 12 4.89 22.19 2.32
N GLN A 13 4.10 23.17 1.88
CA GLN A 13 2.87 22.89 1.14
C GLN A 13 3.27 22.38 -0.23
N SER A 14 3.33 21.06 -0.36
CA SER A 14 3.46 20.38 -1.64
C SER A 14 2.05 20.10 -2.16
N SER A 15 1.76 20.49 -3.41
CA SER A 15 0.48 20.21 -4.06
C SER A 15 0.67 19.27 -5.23
N ALA A 16 -0.31 18.41 -5.48
CA ALA A 16 -0.35 17.61 -6.68
C ALA A 16 -0.55 18.51 -7.90
N LYS A 17 0.18 18.23 -8.98
CA LYS A 17 -0.09 18.77 -10.31
C LYS A 17 -1.38 18.14 -10.82
N GLU A 18 -1.41 16.82 -10.81
CA GLU A 18 -2.50 15.98 -11.31
C GLU A 18 -2.61 14.73 -10.44
N ALA A 19 -3.82 14.20 -10.31
CA ALA A 19 -4.13 12.96 -9.60
C ALA A 19 -4.85 12.01 -10.57
N TYR A 20 -4.56 10.72 -10.44
CA TYR A 20 -5.06 9.68 -11.34
C TYR A 20 -5.52 8.47 -10.52
N SER A 21 -6.54 7.79 -11.01
CA SER A 21 -6.83 6.41 -10.62
C SER A 21 -6.37 5.51 -11.76
N LEU A 22 -5.44 4.60 -11.47
CA LEU A 22 -4.94 3.64 -12.46
C LEU A 22 -5.98 2.53 -12.68
N SER A 23 -5.97 1.94 -13.88
CA SER A 23 -6.73 0.71 -14.13
C SER A 23 -6.16 -0.45 -13.31
N ASP A 24 -6.94 -1.53 -13.22
CA ASP A 24 -6.60 -2.77 -12.52
C ASP A 24 -5.57 -3.66 -13.28
N ASP A 25 -4.83 -3.07 -14.22
CA ASP A 25 -3.78 -3.78 -14.95
C ASP A 25 -2.49 -3.78 -14.12
N GLU A 26 -2.13 -4.97 -13.64
CA GLU A 26 -0.89 -5.22 -12.90
C GLU A 26 0.35 -4.61 -13.56
N LYS A 27 0.46 -4.66 -14.90
CA LYS A 27 1.61 -4.13 -15.62
C LYS A 27 1.64 -2.60 -15.57
N LEU A 28 0.48 -1.95 -15.70
CA LEU A 28 0.39 -0.49 -15.61
C LEU A 28 0.71 0.00 -14.21
N ILE A 29 0.23 -0.69 -13.17
CA ILE A 29 0.56 -0.36 -11.77
C ILE A 29 2.08 -0.47 -11.55
N ARG A 30 2.72 -1.55 -12.02
CA ARG A 30 4.18 -1.72 -11.92
C ARG A 30 4.95 -0.67 -12.69
N GLN A 31 4.53 -0.38 -13.91
CA GLN A 31 5.15 0.64 -14.75
C GLN A 31 5.08 2.01 -14.05
N TRP A 32 3.92 2.35 -13.49
CA TRP A 32 3.76 3.59 -12.75
C TRP A 32 4.70 3.66 -11.56
N ILE A 33 4.76 2.60 -10.75
CA ILE A 33 5.64 2.55 -9.58
C ILE A 33 7.11 2.69 -9.98
N TYR A 34 7.51 2.09 -11.12
CA TYR A 34 8.86 2.22 -11.67
C TYR A 34 9.20 3.66 -12.08
N GLU A 35 8.28 4.34 -12.77
CA GLU A 35 8.52 5.66 -13.37
C GLU A 35 8.30 6.82 -12.38
N HIS A 36 7.31 6.71 -11.51
CA HIS A 36 6.80 7.81 -10.69
C HIS A 36 6.84 7.53 -9.19
N GLY A 37 7.07 6.28 -8.78
CA GLY A 37 7.15 5.88 -7.38
C GLY A 37 5.83 5.38 -6.79
N PRO A 38 5.75 5.28 -5.44
CA PRO A 38 4.68 4.56 -4.75
C PRO A 38 3.26 5.02 -5.09
N VAL A 39 2.32 4.08 -5.05
CA VAL A 39 0.88 4.34 -5.24
C VAL A 39 0.08 3.97 -3.99
N VAL A 40 -1.09 4.56 -3.83
CA VAL A 40 -2.05 4.18 -2.79
C VAL A 40 -2.97 3.11 -3.36
N ALA A 41 -3.17 2.03 -2.62
CA ALA A 41 -4.10 0.96 -2.97
C ALA A 41 -5.12 0.76 -1.86
N THR A 42 -6.36 0.44 -2.21
CA THR A 42 -7.38 0.01 -1.25
C THR A 42 -7.66 -1.48 -1.43
N PHE A 43 -7.69 -2.23 -0.33
CA PHE A 43 -8.04 -3.65 -0.35
C PHE A 43 -8.97 -4.04 0.79
N THR A 44 -9.64 -5.18 0.63
CA THR A 44 -10.48 -5.77 1.67
C THR A 44 -9.62 -6.44 2.73
N VAL A 45 -9.77 -6.02 3.98
CA VAL A 45 -9.14 -6.65 5.13
C VAL A 45 -10.04 -7.76 5.65
N TYR A 46 -9.46 -8.94 5.86
CA TYR A 46 -10.12 -10.05 6.52
C TYR A 46 -9.53 -10.29 7.92
N LYS A 47 -10.24 -11.03 8.77
CA LYS A 47 -9.84 -11.26 10.17
C LYS A 47 -8.47 -11.92 10.31
N ASP A 48 -8.11 -12.82 9.41
CA ASP A 48 -6.80 -13.48 9.38
C ASP A 48 -5.64 -12.51 9.09
N PHE A 49 -5.84 -11.47 8.28
CA PHE A 49 -4.80 -10.46 8.00
C PHE A 49 -4.25 -9.77 9.24
N LYS A 50 -5.08 -9.57 10.28
CA LYS A 50 -4.62 -8.97 11.55
C LYS A 50 -3.52 -9.78 12.24
N ASN A 51 -3.46 -11.08 11.96
CA ASN A 51 -2.47 -11.99 12.51
C ASN A 51 -1.28 -12.21 11.57
N TYR A 52 -1.19 -11.48 10.46
CA TYR A 52 -0.07 -11.56 9.54
C TYR A 52 1.26 -11.27 10.26
N LYS A 53 2.28 -12.10 9.99
CA LYS A 53 3.63 -11.98 10.55
C LYS A 53 4.69 -11.89 9.47
N GLU A 54 4.63 -12.77 8.47
CA GLU A 54 5.62 -12.83 7.40
C GLU A 54 5.08 -13.59 6.18
N GLY A 55 5.80 -13.51 5.07
CA GLY A 55 5.51 -14.23 3.84
C GLY A 55 4.50 -13.53 2.94
N ILE A 56 4.01 -14.22 1.91
CA ILE A 56 3.02 -13.67 0.98
C ILE A 56 1.62 -13.97 1.51
N TYR A 57 0.91 -12.90 1.91
CA TYR A 57 -0.45 -12.99 2.39
C TYR A 57 -1.40 -13.49 1.30
N VAL A 58 -2.10 -14.56 1.62
CA VAL A 58 -3.26 -15.10 0.91
C VAL A 58 -4.33 -15.32 1.97
N HIS A 59 -5.51 -14.74 1.75
CA HIS A 59 -6.64 -14.89 2.66
C HIS A 59 -7.08 -16.35 2.68
N LYS A 60 -7.30 -16.90 3.87
CA LYS A 60 -7.68 -18.30 4.09
C LYS A 60 -8.95 -18.44 4.91
N TYR A 61 -9.20 -17.54 5.86
CA TYR A 61 -10.34 -17.66 6.77
C TYR A 61 -10.72 -16.34 7.43
N GLY A 62 -11.94 -16.30 7.98
CA GLY A 62 -12.43 -15.20 8.80
C GLY A 62 -13.16 -14.12 8.01
N ASP A 63 -13.99 -13.37 8.73
CA ASP A 63 -14.95 -12.45 8.11
C ASP A 63 -14.27 -11.21 7.51
N ASN A 64 -14.95 -10.61 6.54
CA ASN A 64 -14.62 -9.30 5.99
C ASN A 64 -14.72 -8.24 7.10
N MET A 65 -13.66 -7.47 7.30
CA MET A 65 -13.55 -6.42 8.32
C MET A 65 -13.65 -5.01 7.76
N GLY A 66 -13.83 -4.85 6.45
CA GLY A 66 -13.90 -3.59 5.74
C GLY A 66 -12.73 -3.34 4.79
N LEU A 67 -12.68 -2.11 4.27
CA LEU A 67 -11.63 -1.66 3.35
C LEU A 67 -10.51 -0.96 4.13
N HIS A 68 -9.27 -1.11 3.66
CA HIS A 68 -8.09 -0.43 4.21
C HIS A 68 -7.21 0.09 3.08
N ALA A 69 -6.73 1.33 3.24
CA ALA A 69 -5.83 1.98 2.30
C ALA A 69 -4.38 1.79 2.73
N VAL A 70 -3.52 1.42 1.79
CA VAL A 70 -2.11 1.09 2.00
C VAL A 70 -1.24 1.63 0.87
N LYS A 71 0.08 1.64 1.06
CA LYS A 71 1.02 2.19 0.08
C LYS A 71 1.83 1.06 -0.57
N ILE A 72 1.61 0.82 -1.86
CA ILE A 72 2.42 -0.11 -2.64
C ILE A 72 3.72 0.59 -3.01
N ILE A 73 4.85 0.01 -2.61
CA ILE A 73 6.19 0.58 -2.81
C ILE A 73 7.05 -0.23 -3.78
N GLY A 74 6.59 -1.42 -4.16
CA GLY A 74 7.32 -2.30 -5.05
C GLY A 74 6.61 -3.63 -5.26
N TRP A 75 7.29 -4.55 -5.91
CA TRP A 75 6.83 -5.91 -6.18
C TRP A 75 8.02 -6.85 -6.27
N GLY A 76 7.75 -8.15 -6.21
CA GLY A 76 8.77 -9.16 -6.39
C GLY A 76 8.18 -10.52 -6.69
N ARG A 77 9.05 -11.52 -6.68
CA ARG A 77 8.69 -12.93 -6.82
C ARG A 77 9.49 -13.74 -5.81
N GLU A 78 8.83 -14.62 -5.08
CA GLU A 78 9.46 -15.53 -4.12
C GLU A 78 8.88 -16.93 -4.33
N ASN A 79 9.75 -17.93 -4.49
CA ASN A 79 9.37 -19.34 -4.66
C ASN A 79 8.28 -19.58 -5.73
N GLY A 80 8.34 -18.82 -6.83
CA GLY A 80 7.38 -18.91 -7.92
C GLY A 80 6.12 -18.06 -7.74
N THR A 81 5.88 -17.47 -6.57
CA THR A 81 4.73 -16.62 -6.26
C THR A 81 5.07 -15.14 -6.38
N ASP A 82 4.28 -14.44 -7.20
CA ASP A 82 4.36 -13.01 -7.42
C ASP A 82 3.67 -12.22 -6.29
N TYR A 83 4.32 -11.16 -5.79
CA TYR A 83 3.77 -10.33 -4.71
C TYR A 83 3.91 -8.83 -4.95
N TRP A 84 3.07 -8.06 -4.27
CA TRP A 84 3.22 -6.63 -4.01
C TRP A 84 3.90 -6.41 -2.67
N LEU A 85 4.86 -5.50 -2.60
CA LEU A 85 5.48 -5.04 -1.35
C LEU A 85 4.77 -3.77 -0.89
N ILE A 86 4.22 -3.83 0.33
CA ILE A 86 3.31 -2.80 0.83
C ILE A 86 3.77 -2.29 2.19
N ALA A 87 3.82 -0.96 2.32
CA ALA A 87 3.98 -0.29 3.59
C ALA A 87 2.60 -0.12 4.27
N ASN A 88 2.43 -0.71 5.45
CA ASN A 88 1.23 -0.55 6.26
C ASN A 88 1.35 0.67 7.20
N SER A 89 0.24 1.02 7.84
CA SER A 89 0.12 2.14 8.79
C SER A 89 -0.17 1.70 10.22
N TRP A 90 0.08 0.42 10.56
CA TRP A 90 -0.19 -0.19 11.87
C TRP A 90 1.08 -0.41 12.69
N ASN A 91 1.92 0.63 12.79
CA ASN A 91 3.19 0.62 13.49
C ASN A 91 4.21 -0.39 12.93
N THR A 92 5.44 -0.37 13.44
CA THR A 92 6.51 -1.27 12.96
C THR A 92 6.41 -2.70 13.48
N ASP A 93 5.64 -2.93 14.55
CA ASP A 93 5.48 -4.27 15.15
C ASP A 93 4.57 -5.20 14.33
N PHE A 94 3.90 -4.66 13.31
CA PHE A 94 3.06 -5.43 12.40
C PHE A 94 3.89 -6.07 11.28
N GLY A 95 3.66 -7.35 11.02
CA GLY A 95 4.24 -8.04 9.88
C GLY A 95 5.76 -7.96 9.83
N GLU A 96 6.28 -7.57 8.67
CA GLU A 96 7.70 -7.54 8.34
C GLU A 96 8.27 -6.14 8.61
N ASN A 97 8.31 -5.72 9.87
CA ASN A 97 8.73 -4.37 10.31
C ASN A 97 7.81 -3.23 9.82
N GLY A 98 6.49 -3.44 9.87
CA GLY A 98 5.46 -2.51 9.38
C GLY A 98 5.11 -2.71 7.90
N TYR A 99 5.74 -3.68 7.24
CA TYR A 99 5.47 -4.04 5.85
C TYR A 99 4.72 -5.38 5.78
N PHE A 100 4.09 -5.61 4.63
CA PHE A 100 3.60 -6.92 4.29
C PHE A 100 3.70 -7.15 2.78
N ARG A 101 3.64 -8.42 2.42
CA ARG A 101 3.59 -8.87 1.03
C ARG A 101 2.25 -9.52 0.77
N ILE A 102 1.61 -9.21 -0.35
CA ILE A 102 0.30 -9.78 -0.75
C ILE A 102 0.38 -10.31 -2.18
N LEU A 103 -0.39 -11.37 -2.47
CA LEU A 103 -0.44 -11.99 -3.79
C LEU A 103 -0.76 -10.97 -4.90
N ARG A 104 0.09 -10.94 -5.93
CA ARG A 104 -0.01 -10.04 -7.10
C ARG A 104 -0.53 -10.77 -8.34
N GLY A 105 -1.19 -10.05 -9.23
CA GLY A 105 -1.62 -10.52 -10.56
C GLY A 105 -2.87 -11.39 -10.52
N LYS A 106 -3.61 -11.31 -9.41
CA LYS A 106 -4.85 -12.06 -9.13
C LYS A 106 -5.92 -11.17 -8.53
N ASN A 107 -5.68 -9.87 -8.42
CA ASN A 107 -6.52 -8.91 -7.73
C ASN A 107 -6.96 -9.41 -6.34
N HIS A 108 -6.02 -10.03 -5.63
CA HIS A 108 -6.30 -10.73 -4.37
C HIS A 108 -6.78 -9.73 -3.31
N CYS A 109 -7.89 -10.04 -2.65
CA CYS A 109 -8.59 -9.11 -1.74
C CYS A 109 -8.97 -7.75 -2.39
N GLY A 110 -9.00 -7.66 -3.71
CA GLY A 110 -9.31 -6.42 -4.43
C GLY A 110 -8.16 -5.41 -4.49
N ILE A 111 -6.93 -5.79 -4.15
CA ILE A 111 -5.78 -4.87 -4.02
C ILE A 111 -5.43 -4.12 -5.31
N GLU A 112 -5.82 -4.62 -6.48
CA GLU A 112 -5.54 -4.02 -7.79
C GLU A 112 -6.71 -3.14 -8.29
N ASN A 113 -7.87 -3.12 -7.61
CA ASN A 113 -9.08 -2.42 -8.08
C ASN A 113 -9.05 -0.91 -7.92
N GLN A 114 -8.46 -0.43 -6.84
CA GLN A 114 -8.52 0.97 -6.43
C GLN A 114 -7.10 1.45 -6.17
N ILE A 115 -6.46 1.89 -7.25
CA ILE A 115 -5.09 2.39 -7.24
C ILE A 115 -5.11 3.89 -7.52
N ASP A 116 -4.80 4.69 -6.52
CA ASP A 116 -4.76 6.15 -6.59
C ASP A 116 -3.33 6.67 -6.53
N THR A 117 -3.02 7.65 -7.36
CA THR A 117 -1.68 8.21 -7.48
C THR A 117 -1.73 9.68 -7.88
N ALA A 118 -0.60 10.38 -7.74
CA ALA A 118 -0.48 11.78 -8.12
C ALA A 118 0.93 12.12 -8.57
N ILE A 119 1.03 13.06 -9.51
CA ILE A 119 2.30 13.70 -9.88
C ILE A 119 2.38 15.01 -9.10
N MET A 120 3.46 15.20 -8.34
CA MET A 120 3.66 16.42 -7.57
C MET A 120 4.05 17.59 -8.46
N LYS A 121 3.60 18.80 -8.14
CA LYS A 121 4.15 20.01 -8.75
C LYS A 121 5.62 20.14 -8.32
N VAL A 122 6.49 20.27 -9.31
CA VAL A 122 7.94 20.55 -9.12
C VAL A 122 8.13 22.07 -9.03
#